data_AF-A0A2E0F530-F1
#
_entry.id   AF-A0A2E0F530-F1
#
_cell.length_a   1.000
_cell.length_b   1.000
_cell.length_c   1.000
_cell.angle_alpha   90.00
_cell.angle_beta   90.00
_cell.angle_gamma   90.00
#
_symmetry.space_group_name_H-M   'P 1'
#
loop_
_entity.id
_entity.type
_entity.pdbx_description
1 polymer ?
#
loop_
_entity_poly.entity_id
_entity_poly.type
_entity_poly.pdbx_seq_one_letter_code
_entity_poly.pdbx_strand_id
1 'polypeptide(L)'
;MFDLVSFCDLNDSELWLVVRLYIAALIPVILTLYYIFNKKVSYSDSRTLLYSFIIVALGWEIWLTYGLYDGLPVDERRSLALSCAIPIHINWILNSLADVLIIWLGLFFVKQFYKQKSSPFLKWRWSAFFILLIWFVSQNIYVEAYFYHMQLGSNGDLSWAPLQPLGSWYNPVLFKISGNPITFQSQSSWVIMTPIVYCLSICFYKKTLKDNSD
;
A
#
# COMPACT_ATOMS: atom_id res chain seq x y z
N MET A 1 -27.35 -10.80 13.96
CA MET A 1 -26.49 -10.14 12.96
C MET A 1 -25.38 -9.30 13.61
N PHE A 2 -25.53 -8.86 14.87
CA PHE A 2 -24.46 -8.19 15.64
C PHE A 2 -23.48 -9.14 16.36
N ASP A 3 -23.82 -10.43 16.59
CA ASP A 3 -22.93 -11.35 17.31
C ASP A 3 -21.64 -11.72 16.57
N LEU A 4 -21.62 -11.61 15.24
CA LEU A 4 -20.44 -11.90 14.42
C LEU A 4 -19.35 -10.81 14.56
N VAL A 5 -19.74 -9.62 15.05
CA VAL A 5 -18.84 -8.48 15.32
C VAL A 5 -18.27 -8.53 16.74
N SER A 6 -18.87 -9.31 17.65
CA SER A 6 -18.40 -9.45 19.05
C SER A 6 -17.23 -10.43 19.22
N PHE A 7 -16.79 -11.12 18.16
CA PHE A 7 -15.85 -12.25 18.28
C PHE A 7 -14.49 -11.89 18.92
N CYS A 8 -14.13 -10.60 18.91
CA CYS A 8 -12.84 -10.13 19.44
C CYS A 8 -12.95 -8.95 20.41
N ASP A 9 -14.14 -8.59 20.91
CA ASP A 9 -14.34 -7.44 21.82
C ASP A 9 -13.70 -6.12 21.33
N LEU A 10 -13.83 -5.83 20.03
CA LEU A 10 -13.31 -4.60 19.42
C LEU A 10 -14.07 -3.37 19.93
N ASN A 11 -13.34 -2.29 20.21
CA ASN A 11 -13.97 -0.98 20.35
C ASN A 11 -14.35 -0.39 18.99
N ASP A 12 -15.16 0.68 18.97
CA ASP A 12 -15.67 1.28 17.74
C ASP A 12 -14.54 1.73 16.78
N SER A 13 -13.45 2.28 17.31
CA SER A 13 -12.31 2.75 16.52
C SER A 13 -11.56 1.58 15.86
N GLU A 14 -11.33 0.50 16.61
CA GLU A 14 -10.70 -0.72 16.13
C GLU A 14 -11.56 -1.42 15.08
N LEU A 15 -12.87 -1.55 15.34
CA LEU A 15 -13.82 -2.09 14.38
C LEU A 15 -13.80 -1.31 13.07
N TRP A 16 -13.79 0.02 13.16
CA TRP A 16 -13.75 0.88 11.98
C TRP A 16 -12.43 0.76 11.22
N LEU A 17 -11.31 0.52 11.90
CA LEU A 17 -10.03 0.21 11.26
C LEU A 17 -10.11 -1.14 10.51
N VAL A 18 -10.60 -2.19 11.18
CA VAL A 18 -10.70 -3.55 10.64
C VAL A 18 -11.54 -3.55 9.37
N VAL A 19 -12.75 -2.98 9.43
CA VAL A 19 -13.68 -2.93 8.29
C VAL A 19 -13.04 -2.25 7.08
N ARG A 20 -12.38 -1.10 7.27
CA ARG A 20 -11.74 -0.38 6.17
C ARG A 20 -10.58 -1.15 5.57
N LEU A 21 -9.75 -1.81 6.39
CA LEU A 21 -8.65 -2.64 5.89
C LEU A 21 -9.16 -3.79 5.02
N TYR A 22 -10.16 -4.53 5.50
CA TYR A 22 -10.75 -5.63 4.73
C TYR A 22 -11.42 -5.14 3.44
N ILE A 23 -12.15 -4.03 3.49
CA ILE A 23 -12.74 -3.43 2.27
C ILE A 23 -11.63 -3.03 1.28
N ALA A 24 -10.59 -2.33 1.74
CA ALA A 24 -9.48 -1.91 0.90
C ALA A 24 -8.74 -3.10 0.26
N ALA A 25 -8.54 -4.18 1.01
CA ALA A 25 -7.92 -5.41 0.52
C ALA A 25 -8.81 -6.20 -0.46
N LEU A 26 -10.14 -6.17 -0.28
CA LEU A 26 -11.09 -6.90 -1.13
C LEU A 26 -11.33 -6.24 -2.48
N ILE A 27 -11.33 -4.90 -2.55
CA ILE A 27 -11.55 -4.17 -3.81
C ILE A 27 -10.63 -4.64 -4.95
N PRO A 28 -9.29 -4.71 -4.79
CA PRO A 28 -8.42 -5.13 -5.89
C PRO A 28 -8.67 -6.59 -6.30
N VAL A 29 -9.06 -7.46 -5.38
CA VAL A 29 -9.43 -8.85 -5.68
C VAL A 29 -10.71 -8.90 -6.53
N ILE A 30 -11.77 -8.22 -6.07
CA ILE A 30 -13.06 -8.17 -6.77
C ILE A 30 -12.91 -7.56 -8.16
N LEU A 31 -12.20 -6.44 -8.27
CA LEU A 31 -11.96 -5.78 -9.56
C LEU A 31 -11.15 -6.68 -10.48
N THR A 32 -10.11 -7.35 -9.98
CA THR A 32 -9.31 -8.28 -10.79
C THR A 32 -10.17 -9.41 -11.34
N LEU A 33 -11.00 -10.05 -10.50
CA LEU A 33 -11.95 -11.07 -10.92
C LEU A 33 -12.91 -10.54 -11.99
N TYR A 34 -13.49 -9.35 -11.76
CA TYR A 34 -14.36 -8.70 -12.73
C TYR A 34 -13.69 -8.47 -14.09
N TYR A 35 -12.44 -7.98 -14.12
CA TYR A 35 -11.70 -7.75 -15.37
C TYR A 35 -11.37 -9.06 -16.09
N ILE A 36 -11.04 -10.13 -15.34
CA ILE A 36 -10.79 -11.48 -15.89
C ILE A 36 -12.06 -12.02 -16.55
N PHE A 37 -13.20 -12.04 -15.84
CA PHE A 37 -14.45 -12.57 -16.38
C PHE A 37 -14.96 -11.80 -17.60
N ASN A 38 -14.71 -10.49 -17.65
CA ASN A 38 -15.10 -9.66 -18.79
C ASN A 38 -14.05 -9.58 -19.92
N LYS A 39 -12.92 -10.31 -19.81
CA LYS A 39 -11.80 -10.28 -20.77
C LYS A 39 -11.28 -8.86 -21.08
N LYS A 40 -11.38 -7.94 -20.11
CA LYS A 40 -10.93 -6.54 -20.22
C LYS A 40 -9.58 -6.29 -19.54
N VAL A 41 -8.80 -7.35 -19.30
CA VAL A 41 -7.54 -7.26 -18.57
C VAL A 41 -6.47 -6.60 -19.44
N SER A 42 -6.07 -5.39 -19.07
CA SER A 42 -4.84 -4.79 -19.60
C SER A 42 -3.64 -5.56 -19.05
N TYR A 43 -2.91 -6.23 -19.94
CA TYR A 43 -1.79 -7.10 -19.54
C TYR A 43 -0.67 -6.33 -18.85
N SER A 44 -0.39 -5.11 -19.34
CA SER A 44 0.58 -4.20 -18.73
C SER A 44 0.18 -3.83 -17.29
N ASP A 45 -1.10 -3.53 -17.08
CA ASP A 45 -1.59 -3.10 -15.76
C ASP A 45 -1.59 -4.27 -14.78
N SER A 46 -2.09 -5.42 -15.22
CA SER A 46 -2.11 -6.65 -14.41
C SER A 46 -0.70 -7.04 -13.95
N ARG A 47 0.29 -7.02 -14.85
CA ARG A 47 1.69 -7.27 -14.47
C ARG A 47 2.23 -6.21 -13.52
N THR A 48 1.95 -4.93 -13.77
CA THR A 48 2.40 -3.85 -12.88
C THR A 48 1.86 -4.03 -11.46
N LEU A 49 0.58 -4.34 -11.32
CA LEU A 49 -0.06 -4.57 -10.01
C LEU A 49 0.45 -5.83 -9.33
N LEU A 50 0.67 -6.92 -10.07
CA LEU A 50 1.24 -8.16 -9.52
C LEU A 50 2.65 -7.95 -8.96
N TYR A 51 3.53 -7.31 -9.73
CA TYR A 51 4.89 -7.00 -9.25
C TYR A 51 4.86 -5.99 -8.11
N SER A 52 3.93 -5.04 -8.13
CA SER A 52 3.73 -4.11 -7.01
C SER A 52 3.36 -4.83 -5.72
N PHE A 53 2.45 -5.82 -5.77
CA PHE A 53 2.12 -6.66 -4.61
C PHE A 53 3.37 -7.33 -4.03
N ILE A 54 4.18 -7.95 -4.88
CA ILE A 54 5.42 -8.64 -4.44
C ILE A 54 6.39 -7.65 -3.81
N ILE A 55 6.57 -6.47 -4.41
CA ILE A 55 7.49 -5.44 -3.93
C ILE A 55 7.01 -4.84 -2.61
N VAL A 56 5.71 -4.59 -2.44
CA VAL A 56 5.13 -4.11 -1.18
C VAL A 56 5.33 -5.17 -0.08
N ALA A 57 4.94 -6.41 -0.37
CA ALA A 57 5.03 -7.52 0.56
C ALA A 57 6.45 -7.72 1.09
N LEU A 58 7.42 -7.83 0.17
CA LEU A 58 8.83 -8.04 0.51
C LEU A 58 9.56 -6.76 0.91
N GLY A 59 9.06 -5.60 0.50
CA GLY A 59 9.72 -4.31 0.67
C GLY A 59 9.45 -3.67 2.02
N TRP A 60 8.27 -3.90 2.61
CA TRP A 60 7.99 -3.47 3.99
C TRP A 60 6.94 -4.31 4.73
N GLU A 61 5.88 -4.82 4.10
CA GLU A 61 4.76 -5.41 4.86
C GLU A 61 5.10 -6.64 5.69
N ILE A 62 5.93 -7.56 5.16
CA ILE A 62 6.38 -8.74 5.92
C ILE A 62 7.29 -8.32 7.08
N TRP A 63 8.20 -7.38 6.84
CA TRP A 63 9.12 -6.86 7.85
C TRP A 63 8.38 -6.19 9.00
N LEU A 64 7.41 -5.33 8.67
CA LEU A 64 6.57 -4.67 9.65
C LEU A 64 5.64 -5.64 10.38
N THR A 65 5.10 -6.64 9.67
CA THR A 65 4.19 -7.62 10.28
C THR A 65 4.89 -8.46 11.34
N TYR A 66 6.10 -8.95 11.04
CA TYR A 66 6.82 -9.88 11.92
C TYR A 66 7.92 -9.23 12.77
N GLY A 67 8.20 -7.93 12.61
CA GLY A 67 9.29 -7.28 13.34
C GLY A 67 10.65 -7.89 13.02
N LEU A 68 10.90 -8.26 11.75
CA LEU A 68 12.01 -9.15 11.39
C LEU A 68 13.40 -8.61 11.75
N TYR A 69 13.58 -7.29 11.78
CA TYR A 69 14.86 -6.69 12.16
C TYR A 69 14.66 -5.35 12.86
N ASP A 70 15.06 -5.30 14.13
CA ASP A 70 15.04 -4.10 14.98
C ASP A 70 13.68 -3.38 15.06
N GLY A 71 12.61 -4.18 15.16
CA GLY A 71 11.25 -3.71 15.39
C GLY A 71 10.40 -4.79 16.05
N LEU A 72 9.25 -4.40 16.59
CA LEU A 72 8.34 -5.32 17.25
C LEU A 72 7.37 -5.95 16.23
N PRO A 73 7.00 -7.23 16.40
CA PRO A 73 5.96 -7.84 15.60
C PRO A 73 4.63 -7.12 15.85
N VAL A 74 3.72 -7.25 14.89
CA VAL A 74 2.53 -6.39 14.84
C VAL A 74 1.51 -6.70 15.95
N ASP A 75 1.48 -7.93 16.44
CA ASP A 75 0.65 -8.37 17.55
C ASP A 75 1.09 -7.81 18.90
N GLU A 76 2.39 -7.55 19.08
CA GLU A 76 2.93 -6.84 20.24
C GLU A 76 2.69 -5.32 20.21
N ARG A 77 2.40 -4.77 19.02
CA ARG A 77 2.12 -3.32 18.82
C ARG A 77 0.64 -2.97 18.88
N ARG A 78 -0.24 -3.95 19.04
CA ARG A 78 -1.71 -3.82 18.95
C ARG A 78 -2.40 -4.37 20.19
N SER A 79 -3.67 -4.03 20.36
CA SER A 79 -4.52 -4.66 21.36
C SER A 79 -4.79 -6.13 21.01
N LEU A 80 -5.10 -6.94 22.03
CA LEU A 80 -5.50 -8.35 21.84
C LEU A 80 -6.73 -8.47 20.93
N ALA A 81 -7.70 -7.54 21.07
CA ALA A 81 -8.88 -7.47 20.24
C ALA A 81 -8.54 -7.29 18.75
N LEU A 82 -7.64 -6.34 18.44
CA LEU A 82 -7.22 -6.07 17.08
C LEU A 82 -6.39 -7.20 16.47
N SER A 83 -5.53 -7.85 17.27
CA SER A 83 -4.76 -9.04 16.86
C SER A 83 -5.64 -10.27 16.63
N CYS A 84 -6.76 -10.39 17.36
CA CYS A 84 -7.79 -11.40 17.12
C CYS A 84 -8.51 -11.16 15.78
N ALA A 85 -8.87 -9.91 15.48
CA ALA A 85 -9.60 -9.55 14.26
C ALA A 85 -8.73 -9.53 12.99
N ILE A 86 -7.44 -9.21 13.13
CA ILE A 86 -6.43 -9.22 12.07
C ILE A 86 -5.25 -10.08 12.52
N PRO A 87 -5.34 -11.41 12.38
CA PRO A 87 -4.25 -12.31 12.70
C PRO A 87 -2.94 -11.94 11.99
N ILE A 88 -1.82 -12.08 12.70
CA ILE A 88 -0.48 -11.72 12.20
C ILE A 88 -0.18 -12.32 10.82
N HIS A 89 -0.52 -13.59 10.59
CA HIS A 89 -0.21 -14.30 9.35
C HIS A 89 -0.97 -13.79 8.12
N ILE A 90 -2.10 -13.11 8.31
CA ILE A 90 -2.88 -12.50 7.23
C ILE A 90 -2.62 -11.00 7.09
N ASN A 91 -2.07 -10.36 8.13
CA ASN A 91 -1.88 -8.91 8.18
C ASN A 91 -1.10 -8.38 6.98
N TRP A 92 0.05 -8.99 6.67
CA TRP A 92 0.88 -8.56 5.54
C TRP A 92 0.15 -8.70 4.21
N ILE A 93 -0.72 -9.71 4.04
CA ILE A 93 -1.51 -9.90 2.82
C ILE A 93 -2.53 -8.79 2.68
N LEU A 94 -3.27 -8.50 3.75
CA LEU A 94 -4.33 -7.48 3.74
C LEU A 94 -3.76 -6.08 3.46
N ASN A 95 -2.68 -5.69 4.14
CA ASN A 95 -2.04 -4.40 3.91
C ASN A 95 -1.39 -4.34 2.52
N SER A 96 -0.74 -5.42 2.06
CA SER A 96 -0.18 -5.46 0.70
C SER A 96 -1.25 -5.28 -0.38
N LEU A 97 -2.44 -5.86 -0.20
CA LEU A 97 -3.57 -5.67 -1.12
C LEU A 97 -4.11 -4.24 -1.06
N ALA A 98 -4.23 -3.65 0.14
CA ALA A 98 -4.63 -2.25 0.29
C ALA A 98 -3.65 -1.31 -0.41
N ASP A 99 -2.35 -1.54 -0.29
CA ASP A 99 -1.31 -0.75 -0.98
C ASP A 99 -1.38 -0.92 -2.50
N VAL A 100 -1.68 -2.14 -2.99
CA VAL A 100 -1.91 -2.37 -4.42
C VAL A 100 -3.12 -1.59 -4.93
N LEU A 101 -4.19 -1.45 -4.13
CA LEU A 101 -5.33 -0.60 -4.47
C LEU A 101 -4.89 0.86 -4.64
N ILE A 102 -4.06 1.38 -3.72
CA ILE A 102 -3.51 2.74 -3.82
C ILE A 102 -2.70 2.91 -5.11
N ILE A 103 -1.86 1.94 -5.44
CA ILE A 103 -1.05 1.94 -6.68
C ILE A 103 -1.94 1.95 -7.90
N TRP A 104 -2.99 1.13 -7.90
CA TRP A 104 -3.96 1.08 -8.99
C TRP A 104 -4.67 2.43 -9.20
N LEU A 105 -5.13 3.06 -8.12
CA LEU A 105 -5.74 4.39 -8.19
C LEU A 105 -4.76 5.44 -8.72
N GLY A 106 -3.48 5.37 -8.34
CA GLY A 106 -2.44 6.25 -8.88
C GLY A 106 -2.27 6.09 -10.40
N LEU A 107 -2.20 4.84 -10.88
CA LEU A 107 -2.13 4.55 -12.32
C LEU A 107 -3.39 5.02 -13.06
N PHE A 108 -4.56 4.92 -12.42
CA PHE A 108 -5.82 5.43 -12.96
C PHE A 108 -5.78 6.96 -13.09
N PHE A 109 -5.31 7.70 -12.09
CA PHE A 109 -5.17 9.16 -12.16
C PHE A 109 -4.22 9.60 -13.26
N VAL A 110 -3.07 8.92 -13.41
CA VAL A 110 -2.15 9.18 -14.51
C VAL A 110 -2.85 8.95 -15.86
N LYS A 111 -3.55 7.84 -16.06
CA LYS A 111 -4.27 7.59 -17.32
C LYS A 111 -5.34 8.63 -17.61
N GLN A 112 -6.09 9.04 -16.60
CA GLN A 112 -7.14 10.03 -16.75
C GLN A 112 -6.56 11.40 -17.15
N PHE A 113 -5.44 11.80 -16.56
CA PHE A 113 -4.75 13.06 -16.91
C PHE A 113 -4.21 13.05 -18.35
N TYR A 114 -3.85 11.89 -18.90
CA TYR A 114 -3.30 11.74 -20.25
C TYR A 114 -4.28 11.20 -21.29
N LYS A 115 -5.58 11.11 -21.00
CA LYS A 115 -6.59 10.47 -21.88
C LYS A 115 -6.59 10.97 -23.34
N GLN A 116 -6.28 12.26 -23.55
CA GLN A 116 -6.22 12.89 -24.88
C GLN A 116 -4.80 13.14 -25.40
N LYS A 117 -3.78 12.60 -24.73
CA LYS A 117 -2.37 12.79 -25.04
C LYS A 117 -1.74 11.45 -25.37
N SER A 118 -0.54 11.48 -25.96
CA SER A 118 0.31 10.30 -26.08
C SER A 118 0.47 9.61 -24.71
N SER A 119 0.40 8.28 -24.69
CA SER A 119 0.47 7.48 -23.46
C SER A 119 1.68 7.87 -22.59
N PRO A 120 1.47 8.12 -21.27
CA PRO A 120 2.55 8.49 -20.35
C PRO A 120 3.48 7.32 -20.03
N PHE A 121 3.19 6.11 -20.51
CA PHE A 121 3.96 4.90 -20.28
C PHE A 121 4.89 4.53 -21.46
N LEU A 122 4.96 5.36 -22.51
CA LEU A 122 5.91 5.17 -23.61
C LEU A 122 7.36 5.55 -23.24
N LYS A 123 7.52 6.57 -22.41
CA LYS A 123 8.82 7.06 -21.93
C LYS A 123 8.62 7.79 -20.61
N TRP A 124 9.69 7.93 -19.85
CA TRP A 124 9.67 8.69 -18.61
C TRP A 124 9.17 10.12 -18.83
N ARG A 125 8.18 10.53 -18.02
CA ARG A 125 7.64 11.88 -17.98
C ARG A 125 7.55 12.32 -16.52
N TRP A 126 8.25 13.39 -16.20
CA TRP A 126 8.25 13.98 -14.86
C TRP A 126 6.85 14.32 -14.35
N SER A 127 5.97 14.82 -15.23
CA SER A 127 4.59 15.11 -14.87
C SER A 127 3.78 13.87 -14.46
N ALA A 128 3.99 12.70 -15.09
CA ALA A 128 3.34 11.46 -14.65
C ALA A 128 3.94 10.95 -13.33
N PHE A 129 5.25 11.06 -13.17
CA PHE A 129 5.94 10.76 -11.92
C PHE A 129 5.40 11.60 -10.76
N PHE A 130 5.26 12.93 -10.92
CA PHE A 130 4.76 13.79 -9.85
C PHE A 130 3.30 13.55 -9.51
N ILE A 131 2.45 13.17 -10.47
CA ILE A 131 1.07 12.74 -10.17
C ILE A 131 1.08 11.53 -9.23
N LEU A 132 1.93 10.53 -9.51
CA LEU A 132 2.06 9.36 -8.64
C LEU A 132 2.66 9.73 -7.29
N LEU A 133 3.72 10.53 -7.25
CA LEU A 133 4.39 10.93 -6.02
C LEU A 133 3.43 11.66 -5.08
N ILE A 134 2.71 12.66 -5.60
CA ILE A 134 1.72 13.43 -4.83
C ILE A 134 0.64 12.50 -4.30
N TRP A 135 0.12 11.61 -5.14
CA TRP A 135 -0.91 10.65 -4.71
C TRP A 135 -0.41 9.70 -3.62
N PHE A 136 0.73 9.04 -3.83
CA PHE A 136 1.29 8.05 -2.91
C PHE A 136 1.72 8.63 -1.57
N VAL A 137 2.28 9.84 -1.55
CA VAL A 137 2.66 10.50 -0.28
C VAL A 137 1.40 11.03 0.42
N SER A 138 0.47 11.68 -0.30
CA SER A 138 -0.72 12.26 0.33
C SER A 138 -1.63 11.21 0.96
N GLN A 139 -1.84 10.09 0.28
CA GLN A 139 -2.61 8.98 0.85
C GLN A 139 -1.91 8.39 2.09
N ASN A 140 -0.57 8.27 2.07
CA ASN A 140 0.14 7.66 3.19
C ASN A 140 0.13 8.56 4.43
N ILE A 141 0.21 9.88 4.24
CA ILE A 141 -0.03 10.85 5.31
C ILE A 141 -1.42 10.65 5.91
N TYR A 142 -2.45 10.43 5.09
CA TYR A 142 -3.81 10.15 5.55
C TYR A 142 -3.90 8.81 6.31
N VAL A 143 -3.30 7.73 5.78
CA VAL A 143 -3.29 6.42 6.45
C VAL A 143 -2.56 6.51 7.79
N GLU A 144 -1.41 7.17 7.85
CA GLU A 144 -0.63 7.30 9.08
C GLU A 144 -1.35 8.16 10.13
N ALA A 145 -1.98 9.26 9.71
CA ALA A 145 -2.74 10.12 10.59
C ALA A 145 -3.99 9.46 11.19
N TYR A 146 -4.68 8.58 10.45
CA TYR A 146 -6.02 8.10 10.84
C TYR A 146 -6.16 6.59 11.05
N PHE A 147 -5.17 5.79 10.64
CA PHE A 147 -5.22 4.32 10.75
C PHE A 147 -4.04 3.78 11.55
N TYR A 148 -2.81 4.18 11.22
CA TYR A 148 -1.63 3.52 11.78
C TYR A 148 -1.30 3.90 13.22
N HIS A 149 -1.89 4.95 13.80
CA HIS A 149 -1.71 5.25 15.23
C HIS A 149 -2.10 4.10 16.18
N MET A 150 -2.95 3.16 15.73
CA MET A 150 -3.32 1.95 16.48
C MET A 150 -2.51 0.69 16.09
N GLN A 151 -1.62 0.80 15.11
CA GLN A 151 -0.79 -0.33 14.63
C GLN A 151 0.71 -0.07 14.77
N LEU A 152 1.11 1.18 14.91
CA LEU A 152 2.47 1.61 15.19
C LEU A 152 2.60 1.70 16.71
N GLY A 153 3.61 1.03 17.27
CA GLY A 153 3.92 1.12 18.69
C GLY A 153 4.18 2.56 19.12
N SER A 154 4.09 2.82 20.42
CA SER A 154 4.14 4.16 21.03
C SER A 154 5.36 5.02 20.64
N ASN A 155 6.45 4.41 20.19
CA ASN A 155 7.68 5.09 19.78
C ASN A 155 7.97 5.07 18.27
N GLY A 156 7.09 4.49 17.45
CA GLY A 156 7.37 4.36 16.01
C GLY A 156 8.46 3.32 15.72
N ASP A 157 8.53 2.25 16.52
CA ASP A 157 9.41 1.08 16.37
C ASP A 157 9.03 0.27 15.12
N LEU A 158 9.23 0.88 13.96
CA LEU A 158 9.11 0.25 12.65
C LEU A 158 10.35 -0.62 12.44
N SER A 159 10.12 -1.90 12.17
CA SER A 159 11.17 -2.81 11.72
C SER A 159 11.87 -2.20 10.51
N TRP A 160 13.18 -2.40 10.42
CA TRP A 160 13.91 -2.18 9.19
C TRP A 160 13.27 -2.97 8.05
N ALA A 161 13.24 -2.38 6.86
CA ALA A 161 12.80 -3.05 5.66
C ALA A 161 13.53 -2.52 4.41
N PRO A 162 13.57 -3.26 3.29
CA PRO A 162 14.27 -2.84 2.07
C PRO A 162 13.85 -1.46 1.53
N LEU A 163 12.57 -1.07 1.68
CA LEU A 163 12.06 0.24 1.26
C LEU A 163 11.90 1.23 2.42
N GLN A 164 12.34 0.83 3.63
CA GLN A 164 12.52 1.67 4.81
C GLN A 164 13.97 1.51 5.32
N PRO A 165 14.96 1.94 4.51
CA PRO A 165 16.34 1.49 4.66
C PRO A 165 17.03 1.99 5.93
N LEU A 166 16.52 3.05 6.57
CA LEU A 166 17.07 3.52 7.85
C LEU A 166 16.31 2.96 9.06
N GLY A 167 15.21 2.23 8.84
CA GLY A 167 14.43 1.56 9.87
C GLY A 167 14.16 2.42 11.11
N SER A 168 14.13 1.79 12.27
CA SER A 168 14.03 2.44 13.57
C SER A 168 15.24 3.34 13.92
N TRP A 169 16.43 3.10 13.33
CA TRP A 169 17.63 3.90 13.62
C TRP A 169 17.50 5.37 13.26
N TYR A 170 16.79 5.69 12.18
CA TYR A 170 16.52 7.08 11.79
C TYR A 170 15.11 7.23 11.23
N ASN A 171 14.16 7.45 12.15
CA ASN A 171 12.77 7.68 11.84
C ASN A 171 12.20 8.93 12.56
N PRO A 172 12.69 10.15 12.24
CA PRO A 172 12.17 11.35 12.87
C PRO A 172 10.69 11.57 12.54
N VAL A 173 9.95 12.12 13.50
CA VAL A 173 8.61 12.66 13.28
C VAL A 173 8.75 13.93 12.44
N LEU A 174 8.19 13.92 11.24
CA LEU A 174 8.20 15.07 10.33
C LEU A 174 7.23 16.16 10.81
N PHE A 175 6.03 15.74 11.19
CA PHE A 175 4.97 16.59 11.74
C PHE A 175 3.91 15.72 12.41
N LYS A 176 2.94 16.34 13.08
CA LYS A 176 1.81 15.63 13.71
C LYS A 176 0.48 16.12 13.13
N ILE A 177 -0.46 15.20 12.93
CA ILE A 177 -1.85 15.52 12.56
C ILE A 177 -2.74 14.99 13.69
N SER A 178 -3.50 15.89 14.34
CA SER A 178 -4.38 15.53 15.45
C SER A 178 -3.68 14.75 16.58
N GLY A 179 -2.39 15.05 16.83
CA GLY A 179 -1.56 14.37 17.82
C GLY A 179 -0.82 13.13 17.29
N ASN A 180 -1.24 12.56 16.15
CA ASN A 180 -0.64 11.37 15.57
C ASN A 180 0.65 11.72 14.79
N PRO A 181 1.77 11.02 15.03
CA PRO A 181 3.03 11.29 14.37
C PRO A 181 3.01 10.84 12.90
N ILE A 182 3.56 11.67 12.02
CA ILE A 182 3.87 11.30 10.64
C ILE A 182 5.39 11.15 10.53
N THR A 183 5.85 9.96 10.21
CA THR A 183 7.24 9.54 10.38
C THR A 183 7.98 9.44 9.04
N PHE A 184 9.27 9.73 9.04
CA PHE A 184 10.07 9.78 7.81
C PHE A 184 10.14 8.43 7.08
N GLN A 185 10.36 7.31 7.78
CA GLN A 185 10.46 5.98 7.15
C GLN A 185 9.13 5.51 6.55
N SER A 186 8.01 5.81 7.22
CA SER A 186 6.69 5.54 6.66
C SER A 186 6.53 6.22 5.29
N GLN A 187 6.93 7.49 5.17
CA GLN A 187 6.87 8.22 3.91
C GLN A 187 7.93 7.76 2.89
N SER A 188 9.11 7.32 3.35
CA SER A 188 10.19 6.90 2.45
C SER A 188 9.79 5.69 1.60
N SER A 189 9.02 4.75 2.14
CA SER A 189 8.48 3.61 1.38
C SER A 189 7.80 4.08 0.10
N TRP A 190 6.92 5.07 0.22
CA TRP A 190 6.13 5.58 -0.90
C TRP A 190 6.92 6.47 -1.85
N VAL A 191 7.88 7.24 -1.32
CA VAL A 191 8.82 8.02 -2.15
C VAL A 191 9.66 7.10 -3.02
N ILE A 192 10.17 5.98 -2.48
CA ILE A 192 10.96 4.99 -3.22
C ILE A 192 10.06 4.13 -4.12
N MET A 193 8.85 3.79 -3.69
CA MET A 193 7.90 3.00 -4.49
C MET A 193 7.44 3.75 -5.75
N THR A 194 7.34 5.07 -5.69
CA THR A 194 6.90 5.91 -6.81
C THR A 194 7.71 5.68 -8.10
N PRO A 195 9.05 5.87 -8.12
CA PRO A 195 9.85 5.63 -9.32
C PRO A 195 9.83 4.15 -9.74
N ILE A 196 9.76 3.21 -8.79
CA ILE A 196 9.69 1.77 -9.07
C ILE A 196 8.41 1.44 -9.85
N VAL A 197 7.24 1.83 -9.35
CA VAL A 197 5.94 1.61 -10.00
C VAL A 197 5.91 2.25 -11.38
N TYR A 198 6.44 3.47 -11.51
CA TYR A 198 6.39 4.16 -12.81
C TYR A 198 7.31 3.49 -13.84
N CYS A 199 8.51 3.07 -13.44
CA CYS A 199 9.41 2.28 -14.27
C CYS A 199 8.80 0.94 -14.69
N LEU A 200 8.18 0.21 -13.77
CA LEU A 200 7.47 -1.05 -14.06
C LEU A 200 6.35 -0.84 -15.07
N SER A 201 5.56 0.22 -14.88
CA SER A 201 4.47 0.56 -15.79
C SER A 201 4.97 0.83 -17.21
N ILE A 202 6.07 1.59 -17.35
CA ILE A 202 6.70 1.84 -18.66
C ILE A 202 7.23 0.54 -19.28
N CYS A 203 7.92 -0.28 -18.48
CA CYS A 203 8.51 -1.53 -18.94
C CYS A 203 7.46 -2.48 -19.50
N PHE A 204 6.40 -2.75 -18.73
CA PHE A 204 5.34 -3.65 -19.16
C PHE A 204 4.50 -3.08 -20.29
N TYR A 205 4.27 -1.76 -20.31
CA TYR A 205 3.54 -1.14 -21.40
C TYR A 205 4.26 -1.28 -22.74
N LYS A 206 5.57 -1.04 -22.76
CA LYS A 206 6.41 -1.25 -23.95
C LYS A 206 6.42 -2.71 -24.40
N LYS A 207 6.51 -3.65 -23.44
CA LYS A 207 6.47 -5.08 -23.75
C LYS A 207 5.16 -5.47 -24.40
N THR A 208 4.03 -5.01 -23.86
CA THR A 208 2.71 -5.26 -24.47
C THR A 208 2.57 -4.65 -25.87
N LEU A 209 3.16 -3.48 -26.13
CA LEU A 209 3.16 -2.92 -27.48
C LEU A 209 3.94 -3.78 -28.48
N LYS A 210 5.10 -4.31 -28.07
CA LYS A 210 5.91 -5.20 -28.90
C LYS A 210 5.19 -6.53 -29.17
N ASP A 211 4.61 -7.13 -28.13
CA ASP A 211 3.90 -8.41 -28.25
C ASP A 211 2.65 -8.31 -29.15
N ASN A 212 2.08 -7.11 -29.36
CA ASN A 212 0.95 -6.87 -30.25
C ASN A 212 1.35 -6.47 -31.69
N SER A 213 2.63 -6.19 -31.93
CA SER A 213 3.15 -5.82 -33.26
C SER A 213 3.79 -6.98 -34.03
N ASP A 214 4.06 -8.10 -33.34
CA ASP A 214 4.55 -9.37 -33.88
C ASP A 214 3.39 -10.34 -34.15
#